data_AF-A0A2W6CIM1-F1
#
_entry.id   AF-A0A2W6CIM1-F1
#
_cell.length_a   1.000
_cell.length_b   1.000
_cell.length_c   1.000
_cell.angle_alpha   90.00
_cell.angle_beta   90.00
_cell.angle_gamma   90.00
#
_symmetry.space_group_name_H-M   'P 1'
#
loop_
_entity.id
_entity.type
_entity.pdbx_description
1 polymer ?
#
loop_
_entity_poly.entity_id
_entity_poly.type
_entity_poly.pdbx_seq_one_letter_code
_entity_poly.pdbx_strand_id
1 'polypeptide(L)'
;MQRRPSLAELERHIGNLAQTFGWRHHHACCTGRTRDGYPDGFPGETLLRDGVLVFVSIASTSGSLTEPESRWIEELRRVRCVETHILDRDNPGSVARVLMAGEEET
;
A
#
# COMPACT_ATOMS: atom_id res chain seq x y z
N MET A 1 33.04 3.45 8.35
CA MET A 1 31.81 3.82 7.60
C MET A 1 30.95 2.58 7.50
N GLN A 2 29.70 2.63 7.97
CA GLN A 2 28.75 1.52 7.76
C GLN A 2 28.17 1.62 6.34
N ARG A 3 28.15 0.50 5.61
CA ARG A 3 27.53 0.39 4.28
C ARG A 3 26.01 0.58 4.42
N ARG A 4 25.40 1.40 3.56
CA ARG A 4 23.93 1.50 3.47
C ARG A 4 23.35 0.20 2.93
N PRO A 5 22.25 -0.32 3.51
CA PRO A 5 21.57 -1.48 2.95
C PRO A 5 21.02 -1.17 1.56
N SER A 6 21.02 -2.15 0.67
CA SER A 6 20.23 -2.07 -0.55
C SER A 6 18.74 -2.06 -0.24
N LEU A 7 17.90 -1.68 -1.21
CA LEU A 7 16.44 -1.74 -1.08
C LEU A 7 16.00 -3.16 -0.69
N ALA A 8 16.44 -4.18 -1.43
CA ALA A 8 16.13 -5.58 -1.13
C ALA A 8 16.62 -6.05 0.25
N GLU A 9 17.76 -5.54 0.73
CA GLU A 9 18.23 -5.82 2.09
C GLU A 9 17.31 -5.23 3.15
N LEU A 10 16.80 -4.01 2.91
CA LEU A 10 15.88 -3.31 3.81
C LEU A 10 14.48 -3.94 3.80
N GLU A 11 13.93 -4.26 2.64
CA GLU A 11 12.63 -4.94 2.48
C GLU A 11 12.63 -6.29 3.21
N ARG A 12 13.69 -7.10 3.01
CA ARG A 12 13.88 -8.36 3.74
C ARG A 12 13.99 -8.13 5.24
N HIS A 13 14.68 -7.06 5.65
CA HIS A 13 14.80 -6.73 7.07
C HIS A 13 13.44 -6.36 7.69
N ILE A 14 12.62 -5.57 6.99
CA ILE A 14 11.24 -5.24 7.38
C ILE A 14 10.42 -6.52 7.53
N GLY A 15 10.47 -7.44 6.57
CA GLY A 15 9.76 -8.72 6.65
C GLY A 15 10.17 -9.57 7.85
N ASN A 16 11.47 -9.67 8.14
CA ASN A 16 11.98 -10.40 9.30
C ASN A 16 11.51 -9.77 10.63
N LEU A 17 11.51 -8.44 10.74
CA LEU A 17 11.00 -7.73 11.91
C LEU A 17 9.49 -7.92 12.05
N ALA A 18 8.74 -7.79 10.96
CA ALA A 18 7.31 -8.02 10.93
C ALA A 18 6.97 -9.41 11.48
N GLN A 19 7.64 -10.46 10.97
CA GLN A 19 7.46 -11.82 11.45
C GLN A 19 7.78 -11.96 12.95
N THR A 20 8.91 -11.37 13.38
CA THR A 20 9.35 -11.40 14.79
C THR A 20 8.31 -10.77 15.72
N PHE A 21 7.64 -9.71 15.28
CA PHE A 21 6.64 -8.98 16.05
C PHE A 21 5.19 -9.42 15.75
N GLY A 22 5.00 -10.54 15.05
CA GLY A 22 3.68 -11.12 14.78
C GLY A 22 2.83 -10.33 13.77
N TRP A 23 3.45 -9.51 12.93
CA TRP A 23 2.77 -8.85 11.80
C TRP A 23 2.74 -9.78 10.60
N ARG A 24 1.62 -9.75 9.86
CA ARG A 24 1.58 -10.26 8.48
C ARG A 24 2.16 -9.20 7.57
N HIS A 25 3.20 -9.57 6.82
CA HIS A 25 3.89 -8.68 5.88
C HIS A 25 3.53 -9.08 4.45
N HIS A 26 3.13 -8.10 3.66
CA HIS A 26 2.76 -8.25 2.26
C HIS A 26 3.59 -7.25 1.44
N HIS A 27 4.41 -7.80 0.55
CA HIS A 27 5.10 -7.01 -0.45
C HIS A 27 4.17 -6.83 -1.65
N ALA A 28 3.84 -5.58 -1.99
CA ALA A 28 3.08 -5.24 -3.18
C ALA A 28 4.01 -5.30 -4.41
N CYS A 29 4.39 -6.52 -4.79
CA CYS A 29 5.37 -6.79 -5.85
C CYS A 29 4.92 -6.30 -7.25
N CYS A 30 3.67 -5.88 -7.38
CA CYS A 30 3.14 -5.24 -8.58
C CYS A 30 2.96 -3.75 -8.29
N THR A 31 3.83 -2.93 -8.86
CA THR A 31 3.51 -1.51 -9.03
C THR A 31 2.22 -1.46 -9.83
N GLY A 32 1.12 -1.07 -9.18
CA GLY A 32 -0.13 -0.90 -9.88
C GLY A 32 0.09 0.09 -11.02
N ARG A 33 -0.67 -0.06 -12.08
CA ARG A 33 -0.67 0.92 -13.17
C ARG A 33 -1.91 1.76 -13.03
N THR A 34 -1.74 3.06 -13.23
CA THR A 34 -2.89 3.93 -13.48
C THR A 34 -3.61 3.47 -14.74
N ARG A 35 -4.85 3.95 -14.94
CA ARG A 35 -5.63 3.69 -16.17
C ARG A 35 -4.81 3.97 -17.45
N ASP A 36 -3.95 4.98 -17.39
CA ASP A 36 -3.18 5.46 -18.54
C ASP A 36 -1.79 4.76 -18.62
N GLY A 37 -1.54 3.74 -17.80
CA GLY A 37 -0.38 2.85 -17.90
C GLY A 37 0.88 3.29 -17.14
N TYR A 38 0.80 4.38 -16.37
CA TYR A 38 1.90 4.90 -15.55
C TYR A 38 1.99 4.16 -14.21
N PRO A 39 3.18 4.10 -13.55
CA PRO A 39 3.28 3.61 -12.18
C PRO A 39 2.36 4.41 -11.25
N ASP A 40 1.54 3.72 -10.47
CA ASP A 40 0.58 4.35 -9.55
C ASP A 40 1.23 4.88 -8.26
N GLY A 41 2.41 4.37 -7.92
CA GLY A 41 3.14 4.74 -6.70
C GLY A 41 2.58 4.15 -5.41
N PHE A 42 1.78 3.07 -5.49
CA PHE A 42 1.24 2.45 -4.30
C PHE A 42 2.37 1.98 -3.35
N PRO A 43 2.23 2.12 -2.02
CA PRO A 43 3.26 1.72 -1.07
C PRO A 43 3.68 0.26 -1.24
N GLY A 44 4.99 0.05 -1.42
CA GLY A 44 5.56 -1.28 -1.71
C GLY A 44 5.39 -2.29 -0.58
N GLU A 45 5.26 -1.82 0.67
CA GLU A 45 5.14 -2.69 1.84
C GLU A 45 3.84 -2.42 2.60
N THR A 46 3.10 -3.49 2.88
CA THR A 46 1.88 -3.45 3.68
C THR A 46 1.99 -4.43 4.85
N LEU A 47 1.64 -3.98 6.05
CA LEU A 47 1.65 -4.80 7.27
C LEU A 47 0.26 -4.82 7.91
N LEU A 48 -0.17 -5.99 8.39
CA LEU A 48 -1.46 -6.18 9.03
C LEU A 48 -1.32 -6.97 10.34
N ARG A 49 -1.84 -6.43 11.44
CA ARG A 49 -1.90 -7.10 12.74
C ARG A 49 -3.08 -6.58 13.56
N ASP A 50 -3.91 -7.48 14.09
CA ASP A 50 -5.02 -7.15 15.01
C ASP A 50 -5.91 -6.00 14.54
N GLY A 51 -6.28 -5.99 13.25
CA GLY A 51 -7.11 -4.93 12.65
C GLY A 51 -6.36 -3.64 12.32
N VAL A 52 -5.06 -3.56 12.60
CA VAL A 52 -4.20 -2.42 12.24
C VAL A 52 -3.53 -2.69 10.91
N LEU A 53 -3.79 -1.80 9.95
CA LEU A 53 -3.18 -1.78 8.62
C LEU A 53 -2.13 -0.67 8.54
N VAL A 54 -0.92 -1.00 8.09
CA VAL A 54 0.19 -0.06 7.94
C VAL A 54 0.71 -0.14 6.51
N PHE A 55 0.85 1.02 5.87
CA PHE A 55 1.51 1.17 4.57
C PHE A 55 2.89 1.80 4.75
N VAL A 56 3.89 1.28 4.05
CA VAL A 56 5.28 1.77 4.12
C VAL A 56 5.81 1.94 2.72
N SER A 57 6.23 3.17 2.41
CA SER A 57 7.04 3.49 1.23
C SER A 57 8.48 3.76 1.67
N ILE A 58 9.43 3.10 1.00
CA ILE A 58 10.85 3.27 1.28
C ILE A 58 11.37 4.37 0.36
N ALA A 59 11.80 5.49 0.96
CA ALA A 59 12.38 6.58 0.21
C ALA A 59 13.68 6.16 -0.50
N SER A 60 13.97 6.80 -1.63
CA SER A 60 15.20 6.58 -2.37
C SER A 60 16.44 7.03 -1.57
N THR A 61 17.63 6.84 -2.13
CA THR A 61 18.89 7.24 -1.50
C THR A 61 19.03 8.75 -1.27
N SER A 62 18.28 9.58 -2.00
CA SER A 62 18.15 11.03 -1.77
C SER A 62 17.13 11.38 -0.68
N GLY A 63 16.47 10.39 -0.07
CA GLY A 63 15.44 10.58 0.95
C GLY A 63 14.10 11.05 0.40
N SER A 64 13.92 11.09 -0.92
CA SER A 64 12.69 11.52 -1.58
C SER A 64 11.86 10.33 -2.05
N LEU A 65 10.54 10.44 -1.89
CA LEU A 65 9.58 9.63 -2.62
C LEU A 65 9.37 10.21 -4.01
N THR A 66 8.91 9.39 -4.95
CA THR A 66 8.36 9.89 -6.22
C THR A 66 7.07 10.68 -5.96
N GLU A 67 6.67 11.50 -6.91
CA GLU A 67 5.41 12.25 -6.79
C GLU A 67 4.18 11.34 -6.60
N PRO A 68 4.01 10.23 -7.36
CA PRO A 68 2.90 9.30 -7.13
C PRO A 68 2.91 8.66 -5.74
N GLU A 69 4.08 8.23 -5.25
CA GLU A 69 4.20 7.66 -3.88
C GLU A 69 3.86 8.69 -2.81
N SER A 70 4.27 9.94 -3.00
CA SER A 70 3.98 11.03 -2.05
C SER A 70 2.47 11.27 -1.94
N ARG A 71 1.75 11.27 -3.08
CA ARG A 71 0.29 11.41 -3.11
C ARG A 71 -0.39 10.30 -2.33
N TRP A 72 0.01 9.04 -2.53
CA TRP A 72 -0.52 7.91 -1.75
C TRP A 72 -0.32 8.09 -0.25
N ILE A 73 0.88 8.46 0.20
CA ILE A 73 1.15 8.64 1.63
C ILE A 73 0.31 9.79 2.21
N GLU A 74 0.13 10.89 1.48
CA GLU A 74 -0.72 12.00 1.91
C GLU A 74 -2.21 11.63 2.00
N GLU A 75 -2.72 10.88 1.04
CA GLU A 75 -4.11 10.42 1.02
C GLU A 75 -4.37 9.37 2.11
N LEU A 76 -3.50 8.35 2.22
CA LEU A 76 -3.62 7.29 3.22
C LEU A 76 -3.56 7.82 4.65
N ARG A 77 -2.82 8.91 4.91
CA ARG A 77 -2.81 9.59 6.22
C ARG A 77 -4.16 10.21 6.59
N ARG A 78 -5.02 10.48 5.61
CA ARG A 78 -6.35 11.07 5.81
C ARG A 78 -7.47 10.03 5.84
N VAL A 79 -7.18 8.79 5.47
CA VAL A 79 -8.13 7.69 5.50
C VAL A 79 -8.58 7.44 6.95
N ARG A 80 -9.90 7.52 7.18
CA ARG A 80 -10.52 7.27 8.50
C ARG A 80 -11.10 5.88 8.64
N CYS A 81 -11.45 5.26 7.52
CA CYS A 81 -12.08 3.95 7.44
C CYS A 81 -11.42 3.13 6.33
N VAL A 82 -11.26 1.84 6.54
CA VAL A 82 -10.84 0.89 5.49
C VAL A 82 -12.02 -0.04 5.24
N GLU A 83 -12.55 0.02 4.03
CA GLU A 83 -13.59 -0.91 3.58
C GLU A 83 -12.96 -2.07 2.82
N THR A 84 -13.60 -3.25 2.91
CA THR A 84 -13.18 -4.44 2.17
C THR A 84 -14.37 -5.00 1.43
N HIS A 85 -14.23 -5.14 0.11
CA HIS A 85 -15.26 -5.64 -0.78
C HIS A 85 -14.73 -6.83 -1.57
N ILE A 86 -15.56 -7.87 -1.74
CA ILE A 86 -15.26 -9.00 -2.63
C ILE A 86 -16.08 -8.80 -3.89
N LEU A 87 -15.40 -8.62 -5.02
CA LEU A 87 -16.03 -8.40 -6.32
C LEU A 87 -16.05 -9.70 -7.11
N ASP A 88 -17.19 -10.00 -7.73
CA ASP A 88 -17.33 -11.14 -8.64
C ASP A 88 -16.92 -10.71 -10.05
N ARG A 89 -15.94 -11.43 -10.61
CA ARG A 89 -15.40 -11.18 -11.95
C ARG A 89 -16.48 -11.29 -13.03
N ASP A 90 -17.46 -12.17 -12.84
CA ASP A 90 -18.51 -12.41 -13.83
C ASP A 90 -19.68 -11.43 -13.68
N ASN A 91 -19.65 -10.57 -12.66
CA ASN A 91 -20.66 -9.56 -12.39
C ASN A 91 -20.02 -8.16 -12.25
N PRO A 92 -19.62 -7.52 -13.36
CA PRO A 92 -18.99 -6.20 -13.33
C PRO A 92 -19.90 -5.09 -12.77
N GLY A 93 -21.23 -5.29 -12.76
CA GLY A 93 -22.18 -4.37 -12.14
C GLY A 93 -22.02 -4.24 -10.62
N SER A 94 -21.33 -5.19 -9.97
CA SER A 94 -20.99 -5.11 -8.54
C SER A 94 -20.01 -3.98 -8.20
N VAL A 95 -19.12 -3.62 -9.13
CA VAL A 95 -18.10 -2.57 -8.93
C VAL A 95 -18.76 -1.20 -8.77
N ALA A 96 -19.70 -0.86 -9.66
CA ALA A 96 -20.39 0.44 -9.62
C ALA A 96 -21.17 0.62 -8.31
N ARG A 97 -21.75 -0.45 -7.75
CA ARG A 97 -22.46 -0.38 -6.47
C ARG A 97 -21.52 -0.08 -5.31
N VAL A 98 -20.37 -0.74 -5.26
CA VAL A 98 -19.34 -0.47 -4.23
C VAL A 98 -18.86 0.97 -4.31
N LEU A 99 -18.59 1.46 -5.52
CA LEU A 99 -18.11 2.83 -5.72
C LEU A 99 -19.16 3.90 -5.37
N MET A 100 -20.45 3.64 -5.63
CA MET A 100 -21.52 4.59 -5.29
C MET A 100 -21.94 4.56 -3.81
N ALA A 101 -21.81 3.41 -3.13
CA ALA A 101 -22.20 3.27 -1.73
C ALA A 101 -21.31 4.08 -0.77
N GLY A 102 -20.04 4.32 -1.13
CA GLY A 102 -19.11 5.11 -0.32
C GLY A 102 -19.41 6.61 -0.26
N GLU A 103 -20.40 7.11 -1.01
CA GLU A 103 -20.79 8.53 -1.02
C GLU A 103 -21.95 8.87 -0.06
N GLU A 104 -22.68 7.89 0.47
CA GLU A 104 -23.95 8.13 1.19
C GLU A 104 -23.84 8.24 2.73
N GLU A 105 -22.67 8.06 3.34
CA GLU A 105 -22.46 8.25 4.79
C GLU A 105 -21.46 9.37 5.10
N THR A 106 -21.94 10.62 5.15
CA THR A 106 -21.30 11.72 5.90
C THR A 106 -22.32 12.61 6.60
#